data_AF-A0A498RDB4-F1
#
_entry.id   AF-A0A498RDB4-F1
#
_cell.length_a   1.000
_cell.length_b   1.000
_cell.length_c   1.000
_cell.angle_alpha   90.00
_cell.angle_beta   90.00
_cell.angle_gamma   90.00
#
_symmetry.space_group_name_H-M   'P 1'
#
loop_
_entity.id
_entity.type
_entity.pdbx_description
1 polymer ?
#
loop_
_entity_poly.entity_id
_entity_poly.type
_entity_poly.pdbx_seq_one_letter_code
_entity_poly.pdbx_strand_id
1 'polypeptide(L)' 'MEELIVEAYHKAKTKEFFAITTILEKLLKKYYSLQDPRTWITTGEVRRILEQRGLWV' A
#
# COMPACT_ATOMS: atom_id res chain seq x y z
N MET A 1 0.54 7.48 5.14
CA MET A 1 0.91 6.67 3.96
C MET A 1 1.40 5.29 4.38
N GLU A 2 2.46 5.21 5.18
CA GLU A 2 2.97 3.93 5.70
C GLU A 2 1.89 3.08 6.39
N GLU A 3 1.06 3.68 7.24
CA GLU A 3 -0.07 3.01 7.88
C GLU A 3 -1.08 2.42 6.88
N LEU A 4 -1.35 3.12 5.78
CA LEU A 4 -2.27 2.63 4.74
C LEU A 4 -1.67 1.44 3.98
N ILE A 5 -0.35 1.42 3.79
CA ILE A 5 0.36 0.30 3.17
C ILE A 5 0.32 -0.93 4.08
N VAL A 6 0.56 -0.75 5.37
CA VAL A 6 0.45 -1.82 6.37
C VAL A 6 -0.99 -2.32 6.48
N GLU A 7 -1.98 -1.42 6.47
CA GLU A 7 -3.41 -1.78 6.44
C GLU A 7 -3.74 -2.58 5.17
N ALA A 8 -3.25 -2.14 4.00
CA ALA A 8 -3.46 -2.85 2.75
C ALA A 8 -2.84 -4.25 2.78
N TYR A 9 -1.65 -4.41 3.37
CA TYR A 9 -1.00 -5.70 3.57
C TYR A 9 -1.85 -6.64 4.41
N HIS A 10 -2.32 -6.18 5.58
CA HIS A 10 -3.16 -7.01 6.45
C HIS A 10 -4.50 -7.38 5.80
N LYS A 11 -5.09 -6.46 5.02
CA LYS A 11 -6.33 -6.70 4.30
C LYS A 11 -6.18 -7.62 3.10
N ALA A 12 -5.00 -7.69 2.48
CA ALA A 12 -4.75 -8.56 1.33
C ALA A 12 -4.91 -10.04 1.67
N LYS A 13 -4.63 -10.44 2.92
CA LYS A 13 -4.66 -11.84 3.40
C LYS A 13 -3.75 -12.81 2.64
N THR A 14 -3.08 -12.35 1.58
CA THR A 14 -2.12 -13.07 0.76
C THR A 14 -0.83 -12.25 0.71
N LYS A 15 0.29 -12.92 0.43
CA LYS A 15 1.56 -12.25 0.12
C LYS A 15 1.68 -11.92 -1.38
N GLU A 16 0.56 -11.74 -2.08
CA GLU A 16 0.60 -11.32 -3.48
C GLU A 16 0.73 -9.80 -3.55
N PHE A 17 1.80 -9.34 -4.17
CA PHE A 17 2.09 -7.90 -4.24
C PHE A 17 0.96 -7.13 -4.95
N PHE A 18 0.38 -7.73 -5.99
CA PHE A 18 -0.75 -7.17 -6.74
C PHE A 18 -2.02 -7.00 -5.88
N ALA A 19 -2.30 -7.95 -4.98
CA ALA A 19 -3.44 -7.85 -4.07
C ALA A 19 -3.27 -6.69 -3.08
N ILE A 20 -2.06 -6.51 -2.55
CA ILE A 20 -1.71 -5.42 -1.63
C ILE A 20 -1.87 -4.06 -2.32
N THR A 21 -1.29 -3.89 -3.52
CA THR A 21 -1.37 -2.61 -4.24
C THR A 21 -2.80 -2.28 -4.67
N THR A 22 -3.61 -3.28 -5.04
CA THR A 22 -5.02 -3.09 -5.38
C THR A 22 -5.83 -2.59 -4.17
N ILE A 23 -5.58 -3.13 -2.98
CA ILE A 23 -6.24 -2.66 -1.76
C ILE A 23 -5.75 -1.28 -1.36
N LEU A 24 -4.44 -1.03 -1.48
CA LEU A 24 -3.85 0.28 -1.22
C LEU A 24 -4.49 1.34 -2.11
N GLU A 25 -4.66 1.08 -3.41
CA GLU A 25 -5.31 2.02 -4.33
C GLU A 25 -6.75 2.34 -3.91
N LYS A 26 -7.51 1.32 -3.45
CA LYS A 26 -8.87 1.53 -2.91
C LYS A 26 -8.86 2.38 -1.64
N LEU A 27 -7.90 2.15 -0.74
CA LEU A 27 -7.76 2.96 0.48
C LEU A 27 -7.39 4.40 0.13
N LEU A 28 -6.46 4.60 -0.80
CA LEU A 28 -6.06 5.94 -1.24
C LEU A 28 -7.23 6.72 -1.85
N LYS A 29 -8.03 6.10 -2.73
CA LYS A 29 -9.24 6.73 -3.30
C LYS A 29 -10.32 7.04 -2.27
N LYS A 30 -10.34 6.32 -1.14
CA LYS A 30 -11.29 6.57 -0.04
C LYS A 30 -10.88 7.78 0.81
N TYR A 31 -9.57 7.95 1.07
CA TYR A 31 -9.07 8.98 1.97
C TYR A 31 -8.57 10.24 1.26
N TYR A 32 -8.25 10.16 -0.03
CA TYR A 32 -7.70 11.25 -0.81
C TYR A 32 -8.44 11.40 -2.15
N SER A 33 -8.49 12.63 -2.66
CA SER A 33 -8.93 12.88 -4.03
C SER A 33 -7.94 12.27 -5.04
N LEU A 34 -8.43 11.90 -6.22
CA LEU A 34 -7.63 11.31 -7.31
C LEU A 34 -6.45 12.19 -7.77
N GLN A 35 -6.52 13.49 -7.53
CA GLN A 35 -5.47 14.45 -7.88
C GLN A 35 -4.54 14.79 -6.70
N ASP A 36 -4.72 14.16 -5.54
CA ASP A 36 -3.86 14.41 -4.40
C ASP A 36 -2.46 13.80 -4.69
N PRO A 37 -1.39 14.60 -4.71
CA PRO A 37 -0.04 14.12 -5.01
C PRO A 37 0.45 13.08 -4.00
N ARG A 38 -0.14 13.02 -2.80
CA ARG A 38 0.17 11.97 -1.81
C ARG A 38 -0.23 10.59 -2.29
N THR A 39 -1.13 10.46 -3.27
CA THR A 39 -1.51 9.15 -3.85
C THR A 39 -0.48 8.60 -4.83
N TRP A 40 0.53 9.40 -5.21
CA TRP A 40 1.59 9.01 -6.13
C TRP A 40 2.67 8.23 -5.38
N ILE A 41 2.32 7.00 -4.99
CA ILE A 41 3.25 6.07 -4.38
C ILE A 41 3.66 4.98 -5.37
N THR A 42 4.95 4.72 -5.45
CA THR A 42 5.48 3.68 -6.34
C THR A 42 5.43 2.31 -5.69
N THR A 43 5.41 1.26 -6.52
CA THR A 43 5.53 -0.13 -6.06
C THR A 43 6.84 -0.38 -5.29
N GLY A 44 7.93 0.29 -5.68
CA GLY A 44 9.21 0.22 -4.97
C GLY A 44 9.13 0.76 -3.54
N GLU A 45 8.45 1.89 -3.34
CA GLU A 45 8.21 2.46 -2.01
C GLU A 45 7.33 1.56 -1.15
N VAL A 46 6.26 0.99 -1.72
CA VAL A 46 5.41 0.02 -1.04
C VAL A 46 6.22 -1.18 -0.56
N ARG A 47 7.06 -1.76 -1.44
CA ARG A 47 7.92 -2.89 -1.07
C ARG A 47 8.90 -2.50 0.04
N ARG A 48 9.63 -1.40 -0.12
CA ARG A 48 10.61 -0.93 0.85
C ARG A 48 9.99 -0.75 2.24
N ILE A 49 8.79 -0.18 2.32
CA ILE A 49 8.09 0.01 3.60
C ILE A 49 7.73 -1.33 4.23
N LEU A 50 7.23 -2.29 3.44
CA LEU A 50 6.90 -3.61 3.97
C LEU A 50 8.14 -4.40 4.43
N GLU A 51 9.26 -4.28 3.71
CA GLU A 51 10.55 -4.88 4.10
C GLU A 51 11.07 -4.25 5.41
N GLN A 52 11.03 -2.92 5.52
CA GLN A 52 11.43 -2.20 6.75
C GLN A 52 10.60 -2.61 7.98
N ARG A 53 9.35 -3.03 7.76
CA ARG A 53 8.44 -3.54 8.81
C ARG A 53 8.56 -5.05 9.05
N GLY A 54 9.40 -5.76 8.31
CA GLY A 54 9.53 -7.23 8.39
C GLY A 54 8.30 -7.99 7.85
N LEU A 55 7.46 -7.33 7.05
CA LEU A 55 6.23 -7.89 6.48
C LEU A 55 6.46 -8.51 5.08
N TRP A 56 7.59 -8.20 4.45
CA TRP A 56 7.95 -8.64 3.10
C TRP A 56 9.39 -9.14 3.07
N VAL A 57 9.60 -10.32 2.45
CA VAL A 57 10.89 -11.01 2.24
C VAL A 57 10.83 -11.67 0.87
#